data_AF-A0AAU1FE03-F1
#
_entry.id   AF-A0AAU1FE03-F1
#
_cell.length_a   1.000
_cell.length_b   1.000
_cell.length_c   1.000
_cell.angle_alpha   90.00
_cell.angle_beta   90.00
_cell.angle_gamma   90.00
#
_symmetry.space_group_name_H-M   'P 1'
#
loop_
_entity.id
_entity.type
_entity.pdbx_description
1 polymer ?
#
loop_
_entity_poly.entity_id
_entity_poly.type
_entity_poly.pdbx_seq_one_letter_code
_entity_poly.pdbx_strand_id
1 'polypeptide(L)'
;MTHIRARIGVLGLALVAGLATAPDASAAVSSPTVEEQRLDKAAPQEILRRSGFDTVTPEFARALGQADSYAQARHVVVQQGARLWRRAVDRAQGRGPAGGDLSRDDDRPLYWARLGMTREVRAWEPEFGLTDTQRAQLLDALEQNSRGQNAIRYPHTKGVKRILVTGFDPFTLDRDIRISNPSGATALALDGTTIQTADGPARVETAVFPVRWQDFTDGMVERTLRSYLPHVDLFTTVSQGRVGRFDVERTNGAWRGGYPDNLNLPVTETVPVTDPASQPQWTSTTLPYKEIVAANTGRFPVYDNTSVTEIPAGATDPVVRPDGPTEGSTARAGGGGNYLSNEIAYRATLLRDRLGLHDSLPGGHVHTPVLQFGTGNTDPATGTVTDAEFVQNRLDIIAQVRAILTVAVDASANAVSGTAQTRG
;
A
#
# COMPACT_ATOMS: atom_id res chain seq x y z
N MET A 1 77.31 -72.46 -1.82
CA MET A 1 76.97 -71.73 -0.59
C MET A 1 76.72 -70.29 -0.97
N THR A 2 75.46 -69.91 -1.12
CA THR A 2 75.07 -68.56 -1.55
C THR A 2 73.72 -68.29 -0.90
N HIS A 3 73.69 -67.41 0.10
CA HIS A 3 72.44 -66.86 0.60
C HIS A 3 72.56 -65.35 0.75
N ILE A 4 71.69 -64.69 -0.01
CA ILE A 4 71.41 -63.25 -0.07
C ILE A 4 70.71 -62.84 1.23
N ARG A 5 71.08 -61.69 1.80
CA ARG A 5 70.28 -61.00 2.83
C ARG A 5 70.00 -59.56 2.42
N ALA A 6 68.72 -59.24 2.35
CA ALA A 6 68.15 -57.95 2.00
C ALA A 6 68.30 -56.94 3.16
N ARG A 7 68.51 -55.66 2.79
CA ARG A 7 68.47 -54.50 3.68
C ARG A 7 67.08 -53.87 3.62
N ILE A 8 66.47 -53.60 4.78
CA ILE A 8 65.24 -52.80 4.92
C ILE A 8 65.66 -51.41 5.42
N GLY A 9 65.32 -50.37 4.64
CA GLY A 9 65.51 -48.97 4.99
C GLY A 9 64.30 -48.40 5.72
N VAL A 10 64.56 -47.56 6.72
CA VAL A 10 63.56 -46.83 7.52
C VAL A 10 63.25 -45.51 6.82
N LEU A 11 61.98 -45.29 6.47
CA LEU A 11 61.46 -44.02 5.93
C LEU A 11 60.93 -43.17 7.10
N GLY A 12 61.46 -41.95 7.28
CA GLY A 12 60.95 -40.95 8.20
C GLY A 12 59.82 -40.13 7.56
N LEU A 13 58.66 -40.06 8.22
CA LEU A 13 57.56 -39.16 7.87
C LEU A 13 57.87 -37.76 8.42
N ALA A 14 57.98 -36.76 7.54
CA ALA A 14 57.93 -35.34 7.89
C ALA A 14 56.48 -34.85 7.78
N LEU A 15 55.93 -34.34 8.90
CA LEU A 15 54.59 -33.76 8.98
C LEU A 15 54.67 -32.29 8.54
N VAL A 16 54.12 -31.96 7.36
CA VAL A 16 53.95 -30.57 6.92
C VAL A 16 52.57 -30.09 7.37
N ALA A 17 52.53 -29.20 8.35
CA ALA A 17 51.30 -28.52 8.76
C ALA A 17 50.95 -27.44 7.73
N GLY A 18 49.94 -27.69 6.90
CA GLY A 18 49.33 -26.68 6.04
C GLY A 18 48.40 -25.78 6.86
N LEU A 19 48.71 -24.49 6.91
CA LEU A 19 47.78 -23.46 7.38
C LEU A 19 46.64 -23.34 6.36
N ALA A 20 45.49 -23.95 6.67
CA ALA A 20 44.26 -23.70 5.93
C ALA A 20 43.76 -22.30 6.31
N THR A 21 43.92 -21.35 5.39
CA THR A 21 43.20 -20.07 5.46
C THR A 21 41.71 -20.37 5.36
N ALA A 22 40.95 -20.02 6.40
CA ALA A 22 39.49 -20.07 6.35
C ALA A 22 39.01 -19.21 5.17
N PRO A 23 38.02 -19.65 4.38
CA PRO A 23 37.44 -18.78 3.37
C PRO A 23 36.83 -17.57 4.08
N ASP A 24 37.21 -16.37 3.65
CA ASP A 24 36.53 -15.14 4.02
C ASP A 24 35.04 -15.35 3.78
N ALA A 25 34.26 -15.31 4.86
CA ALA A 25 32.82 -15.16 4.79
C ALA A 25 32.55 -13.75 4.27
N SER A 26 32.70 -13.57 2.96
CA SER A 26 32.12 -12.47 2.22
C SER A 26 30.63 -12.46 2.56
N ALA A 27 30.21 -11.57 3.46
CA ALA A 27 28.82 -11.31 3.75
C ALA A 27 28.11 -11.12 2.41
N ALA A 28 27.22 -12.06 2.07
CA ALA A 28 26.46 -11.97 0.84
C ALA A 28 25.53 -10.76 0.98
N VAL A 29 25.90 -9.65 0.34
CA VAL A 29 25.01 -8.51 0.19
C VAL A 29 23.71 -9.03 -0.40
N SER A 30 22.61 -8.87 0.32
CA SER A 30 21.32 -9.38 -0.14
C SER A 30 21.01 -8.77 -1.51
N SER A 31 20.78 -9.60 -2.53
CA SER A 31 20.40 -9.13 -3.86
C SER A 31 19.17 -8.21 -3.77
N PRO A 32 19.16 -7.07 -4.49
CA PRO A 32 18.01 -6.17 -4.48
C PRO A 32 16.73 -6.88 -4.91
N THR A 33 15.61 -6.52 -4.28
CA THR A 33 14.28 -7.00 -4.67
C THR A 33 13.90 -6.49 -6.07
N VAL A 34 12.89 -7.10 -6.70
CA VAL A 34 12.40 -6.67 -8.02
C VAL A 34 11.97 -5.20 -8.03
N GLU A 35 11.35 -4.71 -6.95
CA GLU A 35 11.07 -3.28 -6.81
C GLU A 35 12.37 -2.47 -6.79
N GLU A 36 13.31 -2.81 -5.91
CA GLU A 36 14.57 -2.08 -5.73
C GLU A 36 15.42 -2.02 -7.00
N GLN A 37 15.37 -3.07 -7.84
CA GLN A 37 16.03 -3.10 -9.16
C GLN A 37 15.49 -2.03 -10.12
N ARG A 38 14.24 -1.57 -9.94
CA ARG A 38 13.65 -0.53 -10.78
C ARG A 38 14.15 0.87 -10.41
N LEU A 39 14.68 1.06 -9.20
CA LEU A 39 15.07 2.37 -8.68
C LEU A 39 16.11 3.07 -9.55
N ASP A 40 17.04 2.32 -10.14
CA ASP A 40 18.14 2.88 -10.93
C ASP A 40 17.74 3.20 -12.40
N LYS A 41 16.47 2.95 -12.78
CA LYS A 41 15.95 3.34 -14.10
C LYS A 41 15.86 4.87 -14.22
N ALA A 42 15.90 5.38 -15.45
CA ALA A 42 15.92 6.82 -15.72
C ALA A 42 14.70 7.58 -15.16
N ALA A 43 13.49 7.04 -15.30
CA ALA A 43 12.27 7.73 -14.86
C ALA A 43 12.18 7.89 -13.32
N PRO A 44 12.43 6.87 -12.47
CA PRO A 44 12.49 7.04 -11.03
C PRO A 44 13.53 8.08 -10.58
N GLN A 45 14.74 8.04 -11.16
CA GLN A 45 15.80 9.02 -10.88
C GLN A 45 15.36 10.44 -11.24
N GLU A 46 14.72 10.61 -12.41
CA GLU A 46 14.21 11.90 -12.84
C GLU A 46 13.06 12.42 -11.95
N ILE A 47 12.16 11.54 -11.51
CA ILE A 47 11.08 11.87 -10.57
C ILE A 47 11.65 12.34 -9.22
N LEU A 48 12.64 11.62 -8.68
CA LEU A 48 13.30 11.99 -7.42
C LEU A 48 13.97 13.36 -7.54
N ARG A 49 14.74 13.60 -8.61
CA ARG A 49 15.41 14.87 -8.88
C ARG A 49 14.42 16.03 -9.05
N ARG A 50 13.38 15.86 -9.87
CA ARG A 50 12.38 16.92 -10.15
C ARG A 50 11.40 17.17 -9.01
N SER A 51 11.32 16.27 -8.02
CA SER A 51 10.53 16.48 -6.79
C SER A 51 11.36 16.95 -5.61
N GLY A 52 12.70 16.88 -5.72
CA GLY A 52 13.67 17.17 -4.67
C GLY A 52 13.84 16.05 -3.65
N PHE A 53 13.29 14.85 -3.91
CA PHE A 53 13.36 13.69 -3.00
C PHE A 53 14.64 12.87 -3.21
N ASP A 54 15.47 13.22 -4.18
CA ASP A 54 16.80 12.64 -4.43
C ASP A 54 17.76 12.76 -3.24
N THR A 55 17.55 13.72 -2.33
CA THR A 55 18.37 13.84 -1.10
C THR A 55 17.96 12.87 0.02
N VAL A 56 16.76 12.27 -0.04
CA VAL A 56 16.22 11.46 1.07
C VAL A 56 17.09 10.25 1.35
N THR A 57 17.42 9.46 0.32
CA THR A 57 18.19 8.23 0.50
C THR A 57 19.63 8.50 0.95
N PRO A 58 20.40 9.45 0.37
CA PRO A 58 21.73 9.78 0.87
C PRO A 58 21.75 10.33 2.30
N GLU A 59 20.77 11.16 2.69
CA GLU A 59 20.65 11.65 4.08
C GLU A 59 20.36 10.48 5.05
N PHE A 60 19.45 9.60 4.66
CA PHE A 60 19.10 8.42 5.45
C PHE A 60 20.28 7.46 5.62
N ALA A 61 20.99 7.14 4.54
CA ALA A 61 22.17 6.26 4.56
C ALA A 61 23.25 6.80 5.52
N ARG A 62 23.51 8.12 5.50
CA ARG A 62 24.45 8.76 6.42
C ARG A 62 23.99 8.66 7.87
N ALA A 63 22.71 8.93 8.15
CA ALA A 63 22.17 8.83 9.50
C ALA A 63 22.18 7.39 10.02
N LEU A 64 21.88 6.42 9.15
CA LEU A 64 21.92 4.99 9.48
C LEU A 64 23.35 4.54 9.76
N GLY A 65 24.32 4.96 8.94
CA GLY A 65 25.74 4.65 9.12
C GLY A 65 26.38 5.28 10.37
N GLN A 66 25.71 6.24 11.03
CA GLN A 66 26.13 6.83 12.30
C GLN A 66 25.51 6.14 13.53
N ALA A 67 24.66 5.13 13.33
CA ALA A 67 24.07 4.40 14.44
C ALA A 67 25.07 3.34 14.98
N ASP A 68 25.40 3.45 16.26
CA ASP A 68 26.36 2.54 16.94
C ASP A 68 25.66 1.37 17.66
N SER A 69 24.32 1.29 17.56
CA SER A 69 23.54 0.19 18.13
C SER A 69 22.22 -0.02 17.40
N TYR A 70 21.64 -1.23 17.56
CA TYR A 70 20.31 -1.54 17.05
C TYR A 70 19.23 -0.54 17.52
N ALA A 71 19.29 -0.11 18.78
CA ALA A 71 18.34 0.85 19.34
C ALA A 71 18.42 2.21 18.63
N GLN A 72 19.63 2.70 18.37
CA GLN A 72 19.84 3.93 17.59
C GLN A 72 19.41 3.75 16.13
N ALA A 73 19.74 2.63 15.50
CA ALA A 73 19.33 2.33 14.13
C ALA A 73 17.80 2.33 13.99
N ARG A 74 17.09 1.69 14.94
CA ARG A 74 15.63 1.71 15.00
C ARG A 74 15.08 3.12 15.18
N HIS A 75 15.71 3.93 16.03
CA HIS A 75 15.31 5.34 16.19
C HIS A 75 15.44 6.12 14.88
N VAL A 76 16.58 5.99 14.19
CA VAL A 76 16.83 6.62 12.88
C VAL A 76 15.78 6.19 11.85
N VAL A 77 15.52 4.89 11.73
CA VAL A 77 14.53 4.34 10.79
C VAL A 77 13.13 4.91 11.04
N VAL A 78 12.66 4.88 12.29
CA VAL A 78 11.34 5.40 12.67
C VAL A 78 11.25 6.90 12.38
N GLN A 79 12.26 7.68 12.80
CA GLN A 79 12.26 9.12 12.64
C GLN A 79 12.31 9.55 11.17
N GLN A 80 13.18 8.93 10.36
CA GLN A 80 13.35 9.27 8.95
C GLN A 80 12.16 8.77 8.11
N GLY A 81 11.59 7.60 8.43
CA GLY A 81 10.35 7.14 7.81
C GLY A 81 9.20 8.11 8.05
N ALA A 82 9.00 8.55 9.29
CA ALA A 82 7.96 9.53 9.64
C ALA A 82 8.24 10.93 9.04
N ARG A 83 9.51 11.31 8.86
CA ARG A 83 9.90 12.55 8.16
C ARG A 83 9.58 12.45 6.66
N LEU A 84 9.82 11.29 6.03
CA LEU A 84 9.49 11.07 4.63
C LEU A 84 7.98 11.18 4.38
N TRP A 85 7.14 10.52 5.20
CA TRP A 85 5.68 10.64 5.10
C TRP A 85 5.22 12.09 5.20
N ARG A 86 5.63 12.79 6.27
CA ARG A 86 5.27 14.21 6.47
C ARG A 86 5.72 15.10 5.32
N ARG A 87 6.94 14.89 4.81
CA ARG A 87 7.46 15.64 3.65
C ARG A 87 6.60 15.43 2.40
N ALA A 88 6.16 14.21 2.14
CA ALA A 88 5.28 13.89 1.00
C ALA A 88 3.89 14.52 1.15
N VAL A 89 3.30 14.46 2.34
CA VAL A 89 2.01 15.10 2.66
C VAL A 89 2.11 16.62 2.54
N ASP A 90 3.11 17.24 3.15
CA ASP A 90 3.35 18.68 3.07
C ASP A 90 3.53 19.12 1.61
N ARG A 91 4.30 18.35 0.83
CA ARG A 91 4.47 18.59 -0.60
C ARG A 91 3.12 18.60 -1.31
N ALA A 92 2.35 17.53 -1.21
CA ALA A 92 1.04 17.36 -1.85
C ALA A 92 0.03 18.46 -1.47
N GLN A 93 0.17 19.03 -0.28
CA GLN A 93 -0.72 20.06 0.24
C GLN A 93 -0.17 21.50 0.10
N GLY A 94 0.83 21.70 -0.77
CA GLY A 94 1.34 23.05 -1.05
C GLY A 94 2.26 23.63 0.02
N ARG A 95 2.62 22.88 1.07
CA ARG A 95 3.49 23.32 2.18
C ARG A 95 4.97 22.98 1.97
N GLY A 96 5.86 23.77 2.57
CA GLY A 96 7.30 23.56 2.43
C GLY A 96 7.86 23.91 1.04
N PRO A 97 9.17 23.73 0.83
CA PRO A 97 9.84 24.14 -0.40
C PRO A 97 9.32 23.35 -1.62
N ALA A 98 9.29 24.00 -2.78
CA ALA A 98 8.84 23.37 -4.03
C ALA A 98 9.71 22.17 -4.44
N GLY A 99 10.99 22.16 -4.07
CA GLY A 99 11.91 21.03 -4.27
C GLY A 99 12.23 20.69 -5.74
N GLY A 100 11.59 21.33 -6.71
CA GLY A 100 11.73 21.10 -8.14
C GLY A 100 10.46 21.52 -8.89
N ASP A 101 10.30 21.06 -10.14
CA ASP A 101 9.25 21.45 -11.07
C ASP A 101 8.19 20.36 -11.35
N LEU A 102 8.35 19.16 -10.77
CA LEU A 102 7.30 18.14 -10.81
C LEU A 102 6.07 18.68 -10.08
N SER A 103 4.86 18.35 -10.54
CA SER A 103 3.64 18.76 -9.83
C SER A 103 3.64 18.22 -8.38
N ARG A 104 3.00 18.96 -7.49
CA ARG A 104 3.14 18.76 -6.05
C ARG A 104 2.30 17.58 -5.52
N ASP A 105 1.19 17.30 -6.19
CA ASP A 105 0.21 16.23 -5.92
C ASP A 105 0.69 14.82 -6.32
N ASP A 106 1.99 14.65 -6.58
CA ASP A 106 2.58 13.39 -7.04
C ASP A 106 2.90 12.43 -5.90
N ASP A 107 2.47 11.17 -6.02
CA ASP A 107 2.74 10.09 -5.06
C ASP A 107 4.06 9.36 -5.31
N ARG A 108 4.61 9.42 -6.52
CA ARG A 108 5.83 8.69 -6.91
C ARG A 108 7.07 9.09 -6.09
N PRO A 109 7.28 10.36 -5.71
CA PRO A 109 8.41 10.74 -4.87
C PRO A 109 8.46 9.99 -3.53
N LEU A 110 7.29 9.76 -2.90
CA LEU A 110 7.21 8.98 -1.66
C LEU A 110 7.64 7.53 -1.89
N TYR A 111 7.06 6.90 -2.92
CA TYR A 111 7.32 5.50 -3.25
C TYR A 111 8.80 5.24 -3.55
N TRP A 112 9.40 6.01 -4.46
CA TRP A 112 10.78 5.81 -4.87
C TRP A 112 11.79 6.14 -3.77
N ALA A 113 11.56 7.19 -2.98
CA ALA A 113 12.46 7.55 -1.89
C ALA A 113 12.42 6.50 -0.77
N ARG A 114 11.23 5.99 -0.43
CA ARG A 114 11.08 4.89 0.54
C ARG A 114 11.80 3.64 0.06
N LEU A 115 11.66 3.29 -1.22
CA LEU A 115 12.34 2.14 -1.80
C LEU A 115 13.86 2.26 -1.74
N GLY A 116 14.39 3.47 -1.95
CA GLY A 116 15.80 3.76 -1.70
C GLY A 116 16.19 3.53 -0.24
N MET A 117 15.42 4.03 0.72
CA MET A 117 15.66 3.77 2.16
C MET A 117 15.60 2.28 2.50
N THR A 118 14.64 1.53 1.93
CA THR A 118 14.53 0.07 2.12
C THR A 118 15.79 -0.63 1.61
N ARG A 119 16.30 -0.26 0.43
CA ARG A 119 17.54 -0.80 -0.14
C ARG A 119 18.74 -0.54 0.78
N GLU A 120 18.85 0.65 1.36
CA GLU A 120 19.90 0.98 2.33
C GLU A 120 19.81 0.09 3.58
N VAL A 121 18.62 -0.08 4.18
CA VAL A 121 18.44 -0.97 5.34
C VAL A 121 18.79 -2.43 5.00
N ARG A 122 18.52 -2.89 3.78
CA ARG A 122 18.86 -4.26 3.36
C ARG A 122 20.36 -4.47 3.23
N ALA A 123 21.06 -3.52 2.60
CA ALA A 123 22.49 -3.63 2.31
C ALA A 123 23.40 -3.23 3.48
N TRP A 124 22.87 -2.57 4.52
CA TRP A 124 23.66 -2.04 5.62
C TRP A 124 24.21 -3.12 6.55
N GLU A 125 25.53 -3.17 6.73
CA GLU A 125 26.23 -4.09 7.63
C GLU A 125 26.97 -3.31 8.73
N PRO A 126 26.36 -3.09 9.92
CA PRO A 126 27.02 -2.39 11.01
C PRO A 126 28.03 -3.25 11.79
N GLU A 127 29.01 -2.61 12.41
CA GLU A 127 30.02 -3.28 13.26
C GLU A 127 29.40 -4.06 14.44
N PHE A 128 28.30 -3.57 15.00
CA PHE A 128 27.59 -4.26 16.09
C PHE A 128 26.78 -5.49 15.62
N GLY A 129 26.70 -5.73 14.31
CA GLY A 129 25.97 -6.83 13.68
C GLY A 129 24.44 -6.68 13.71
N LEU A 130 23.76 -7.25 12.73
CA LEU A 130 22.31 -7.38 12.71
C LEU A 130 21.92 -8.83 12.45
N THR A 131 20.99 -9.34 13.26
CA THR A 131 20.30 -10.59 12.91
C THR A 131 19.26 -10.32 11.82
N ASP A 132 18.90 -11.36 11.06
CA ASP A 132 17.82 -11.27 10.06
C ASP A 132 16.50 -10.77 10.66
N THR A 133 16.20 -11.17 11.90
CA THR A 133 15.01 -10.70 12.63
C THR A 133 15.09 -9.20 12.94
N GLN A 134 16.24 -8.72 13.41
CA GLN A 134 16.45 -7.29 13.66
C GLN A 134 16.34 -6.49 12.36
N ARG A 135 16.94 -6.96 11.26
CA ARG A 135 16.85 -6.32 9.95
C ARG A 135 15.39 -6.29 9.45
N ALA A 136 14.65 -7.39 9.57
CA ALA A 136 13.23 -7.44 9.23
C ALA A 136 12.40 -6.47 10.08
N GLN A 137 12.69 -6.32 11.36
CA GLN A 137 12.03 -5.35 12.24
C GLN A 137 12.35 -3.90 11.87
N LEU A 138 13.57 -3.60 11.41
CA LEU A 138 13.90 -2.27 10.87
C LEU A 138 13.11 -1.99 9.60
N LEU A 139 13.03 -2.96 8.68
CA LEU A 139 12.25 -2.82 7.45
C LEU A 139 10.75 -2.63 7.73
N ASP A 140 10.17 -3.42 8.63
CA ASP A 140 8.76 -3.28 9.05
C ASP A 140 8.51 -1.90 9.71
N ALA A 141 9.42 -1.44 10.57
CA ALA A 141 9.34 -0.10 11.14
C ALA A 141 9.43 1.02 10.09
N LEU A 142 10.30 0.86 9.08
CA LEU A 142 10.39 1.81 7.97
C LEU A 142 9.07 1.87 7.20
N GLU A 143 8.55 0.71 6.80
CA GLU A 143 7.29 0.59 6.04
C GLU A 143 6.14 1.28 6.78
N GLN A 144 5.90 0.97 8.05
CA GLN A 144 4.79 1.56 8.81
C GLN A 144 4.91 3.08 8.99
N ASN A 145 6.12 3.60 9.21
CA ASN A 145 6.32 5.04 9.47
C ASN A 145 6.37 5.88 8.19
N SER A 146 6.74 5.30 7.06
CA SER A 146 6.79 5.99 5.75
C SER A 146 5.52 5.81 4.91
N ARG A 147 4.51 5.12 5.44
CA ARG A 147 3.20 4.87 4.79
C ARG A 147 2.02 5.60 5.45
N GLY A 148 2.28 6.40 6.48
CA GLY A 148 1.23 7.05 7.26
C GLY A 148 0.55 6.13 8.29
N GLN A 149 0.82 4.82 8.29
CA GLN A 149 0.15 3.84 9.17
C GLN A 149 0.32 4.18 10.67
N ASN A 150 1.51 4.66 11.07
CA ASN A 150 1.79 5.13 12.43
C ASN A 150 1.53 6.64 12.64
N ALA A 151 1.16 7.37 11.58
CA ALA A 151 0.94 8.81 11.59
C ALA A 151 -0.53 9.20 11.84
N ILE A 152 -1.48 8.27 11.70
CA ILE A 152 -2.92 8.50 11.90
C ILE A 152 -3.19 9.09 13.30
N ARG A 153 -3.68 10.33 13.36
CA ARG A 153 -4.00 11.03 14.61
C ARG A 153 -5.24 11.91 14.45
N TYR A 154 -6.31 11.58 15.17
CA TYR A 154 -7.51 12.41 15.22
C TYR A 154 -7.46 13.46 16.34
N PRO A 155 -8.02 14.66 16.13
CA PRO A 155 -8.13 15.65 17.19
C PRO A 155 -9.07 15.15 18.30
N HIS A 156 -8.75 15.49 19.55
CA HIS A 156 -9.61 15.20 20.71
C HIS A 156 -10.78 16.20 20.88
N THR A 157 -10.95 17.12 19.92
CA THR A 157 -11.98 18.15 19.98
C THR A 157 -13.35 17.55 19.71
N LYS A 158 -14.36 17.92 20.51
CA LYS A 158 -15.75 17.48 20.32
C LYS A 158 -16.32 18.05 19.01
N GLY A 159 -17.25 17.32 18.39
CA GLY A 159 -17.94 17.78 17.18
C GLY A 159 -17.11 17.69 15.89
N VAL A 160 -15.95 17.03 15.92
CA VAL A 160 -15.16 16.73 14.72
C VAL A 160 -15.37 15.28 14.33
N LYS A 161 -16.00 15.03 13.17
CA LYS A 161 -16.11 13.68 12.59
C LYS A 161 -14.74 13.18 12.14
N ARG A 162 -14.54 11.87 12.09
CA ARG A 162 -13.26 11.22 11.82
C ARG A 162 -13.40 10.27 10.63
N ILE A 163 -12.63 10.53 9.58
CA ILE A 163 -12.66 9.77 8.34
C ILE A 163 -11.30 9.09 8.16
N LEU A 164 -11.31 7.77 7.99
CA LEU A 164 -10.11 7.00 7.64
C LEU A 164 -10.11 6.65 6.15
N VAL A 165 -9.05 7.02 5.43
CA VAL A 165 -8.93 6.70 4.00
C VAL A 165 -7.67 5.89 3.75
N THR A 166 -7.74 4.87 2.90
CA THR A 166 -6.54 4.16 2.44
C THR A 166 -6.29 4.37 0.96
N GLY A 167 -5.02 4.30 0.55
CA GLY A 167 -4.60 4.27 -0.85
C GLY A 167 -3.48 3.26 -1.08
N PHE A 168 -2.97 3.19 -2.30
CA PHE A 168 -1.90 2.26 -2.69
C PHE A 168 -0.70 2.96 -3.34
N ASP A 169 0.44 2.28 -3.25
CA ASP A 169 1.62 2.59 -4.05
C ASP A 169 1.37 2.44 -5.57
N PRO A 170 2.22 3.05 -6.41
CA PRO A 170 2.32 2.71 -7.83
C PRO A 170 2.56 1.21 -8.09
N PHE A 171 1.98 0.70 -9.17
CA PHE A 171 2.12 -0.69 -9.60
C PHE A 171 2.07 -0.83 -11.13
N THR A 172 2.28 -2.04 -11.66
CA THR A 172 2.48 -2.31 -13.10
C THR A 172 3.70 -1.59 -13.70
N LEU A 173 4.72 -1.37 -12.88
CA LEU A 173 5.91 -0.57 -13.21
C LEU A 173 6.84 -1.23 -14.24
N ASP A 174 6.61 -2.50 -14.59
CA ASP A 174 7.26 -3.16 -15.73
C ASP A 174 6.60 -2.83 -17.06
N ARG A 175 5.31 -2.46 -17.05
CA ARG A 175 4.59 -1.99 -18.25
C ARG A 175 4.94 -0.53 -18.53
N ASP A 176 4.89 0.32 -17.52
CA ASP A 176 5.29 1.72 -17.61
C ASP A 176 5.81 2.19 -16.25
N ILE A 177 7.12 2.42 -16.18
CA ILE A 177 7.83 2.84 -14.97
C ILE A 177 7.44 4.26 -14.51
N ARG A 178 6.74 5.03 -15.36
CA ARG A 178 6.29 6.39 -15.09
C ARG A 178 4.94 6.41 -14.36
N ILE A 179 4.25 5.28 -14.21
CA ILE A 179 2.91 5.24 -13.60
C ILE A 179 2.91 5.82 -12.18
N SER A 180 1.88 6.61 -11.88
CA SER A 180 1.51 7.04 -10.51
C SER A 180 0.18 6.39 -10.13
N ASN A 181 -0.14 6.34 -8.84
CA ASN A 181 -1.40 5.80 -8.36
C ASN A 181 -2.31 6.91 -7.83
N PRO A 182 -3.49 7.16 -8.45
CA PRO A 182 -4.40 8.22 -8.00
C PRO A 182 -4.88 8.02 -6.55
N SER A 183 -4.95 6.78 -6.06
CA SER A 183 -5.31 6.52 -4.66
C SER A 183 -4.21 6.92 -3.68
N GLY A 184 -2.94 6.70 -4.01
CA GLY A 184 -1.80 7.17 -3.22
C GLY A 184 -1.69 8.70 -3.23
N ALA A 185 -1.89 9.32 -4.40
CA ALA A 185 -1.92 10.77 -4.53
C ALA A 185 -3.06 11.40 -3.71
N THR A 186 -4.23 10.77 -3.72
CA THR A 186 -5.38 11.15 -2.88
C THR A 186 -5.06 11.04 -1.40
N ALA A 187 -4.43 9.94 -0.95
CA ALA A 187 -4.05 9.79 0.45
C ALA A 187 -3.17 10.97 0.91
N LEU A 188 -2.11 11.29 0.16
CA LEU A 188 -1.22 12.41 0.49
C LEU A 188 -1.93 13.78 0.48
N ALA A 189 -2.79 14.02 -0.50
CA ALA A 189 -3.51 15.29 -0.62
C ALA A 189 -4.57 15.50 0.47
N LEU A 190 -5.10 14.41 1.05
CA LEU A 190 -6.16 14.48 2.06
C LEU A 190 -5.66 14.29 3.49
N ASP A 191 -4.47 13.72 3.70
CA ASP A 191 -3.93 13.42 5.03
C ASP A 191 -3.91 14.63 5.96
N GLY A 192 -4.62 14.52 7.08
CA GLY A 192 -4.72 15.59 8.04
C GLY A 192 -5.41 16.86 7.53
N THR A 193 -6.22 16.76 6.48
CA THR A 193 -7.10 17.86 6.06
C THR A 193 -8.46 17.77 6.75
N THR A 194 -9.22 18.86 6.69
CA THR A 194 -10.60 18.91 7.20
C THR A 194 -11.55 19.18 6.04
N ILE A 195 -12.61 18.38 5.97
CA ILE A 195 -13.76 18.61 5.11
C ILE A 195 -14.81 19.35 5.94
N GLN A 196 -15.41 20.40 5.38
CA GLN A 196 -16.57 21.05 6.00
C GLN A 196 -17.83 20.35 5.52
N THR A 197 -18.60 19.78 6.45
CA THR A 197 -19.84 19.06 6.18
C THR A 197 -21.01 19.81 6.81
N ALA A 198 -22.25 19.41 6.50
CA ALA A 198 -23.44 20.07 7.04
C ALA A 198 -23.52 20.02 8.58
N ASP A 199 -22.98 18.96 9.20
CA ASP A 199 -22.99 18.76 10.65
C ASP A 199 -21.71 19.25 11.34
N GLY A 200 -20.82 19.92 10.62
CA GLY A 200 -19.55 20.44 11.12
C GLY A 200 -18.32 19.80 10.47
N PRO A 201 -17.12 20.01 11.05
CA PRO A 201 -15.87 19.58 10.46
C PRO A 201 -15.66 18.06 10.52
N ALA A 202 -15.12 17.49 9.45
CA ALA A 202 -14.65 16.10 9.41
C ALA A 202 -13.14 16.04 9.13
N ARG A 203 -12.37 15.45 10.04
CA ARG A 203 -10.94 15.22 9.92
C ARG A 203 -10.67 13.96 9.09
N VAL A 204 -9.86 14.09 8.05
CA VAL A 204 -9.38 12.96 7.25
C VAL A 204 -7.98 12.57 7.70
N GLU A 205 -7.76 11.30 8.00
CA GLU A 205 -6.44 10.70 8.22
C GLU A 205 -6.27 9.55 7.24
N THR A 206 -5.03 9.33 6.76
CA THR A 206 -4.80 8.38 5.68
C THR A 206 -3.64 7.43 5.93
N ALA A 207 -3.65 6.31 5.21
CA ALA A 207 -2.52 5.40 5.11
C ALA A 207 -2.39 4.82 3.70
N VAL A 208 -1.17 4.52 3.27
CA VAL A 208 -0.88 3.88 1.98
C VAL A 208 -0.42 2.45 2.18
N PHE A 209 -0.87 1.54 1.32
CA PHE A 209 -0.51 0.12 1.35
C PHE A 209 0.39 -0.26 0.16
N PRO A 210 1.31 -1.21 0.36
CA PRO A 210 2.11 -1.75 -0.74
C PRO A 210 1.23 -2.58 -1.68
N VAL A 211 1.63 -2.64 -2.94
CA VAL A 211 1.03 -3.58 -3.89
C VAL A 211 1.85 -4.87 -3.88
N ARG A 212 1.76 -5.62 -2.77
CA ARG A 212 2.49 -6.86 -2.50
C ARG A 212 1.63 -7.87 -1.73
N TRP A 213 1.60 -9.13 -2.17
CA TRP A 213 0.75 -10.16 -1.56
C TRP A 213 1.18 -10.53 -0.14
N GLN A 214 2.49 -10.63 0.08
CA GLN A 214 3.04 -11.09 1.36
C GLN A 214 2.65 -10.16 2.52
N ASP A 215 2.73 -8.84 2.32
CA ASP A 215 2.35 -7.85 3.35
C ASP A 215 0.89 -8.03 3.82
N PHE A 216 0.00 -8.39 2.91
CA PHE A 216 -1.40 -8.66 3.20
C PHE A 216 -1.57 -10.00 3.92
N THR A 217 -0.87 -11.04 3.46
CA THR A 217 -0.82 -12.35 4.15
C THR A 217 -0.32 -12.22 5.58
N ASP A 218 0.68 -11.36 5.80
CA ASP A 218 1.26 -11.10 7.10
C ASP A 218 0.31 -10.31 8.02
N GLY A 219 -0.81 -9.78 7.51
CA GLY A 219 -1.83 -9.09 8.30
C GLY A 219 -1.62 -7.58 8.43
N MET A 220 -0.93 -6.94 7.48
CA MET A 220 -0.66 -5.49 7.52
C MET A 220 -1.95 -4.66 7.57
N VAL A 221 -3.00 -5.07 6.84
CA VAL A 221 -4.30 -4.37 6.82
C VAL A 221 -4.91 -4.35 8.22
N GLU A 222 -4.98 -5.51 8.85
CA GLU A 222 -5.62 -5.65 10.16
C GLU A 222 -4.80 -4.97 11.26
N ARG A 223 -3.47 -5.09 11.23
CA ARG A 223 -2.60 -4.36 12.17
C ARG A 223 -2.75 -2.85 12.07
N THR A 224 -2.90 -2.34 10.85
CA THR A 224 -3.01 -0.89 10.61
C THR A 224 -4.38 -0.37 11.04
N LEU A 225 -5.48 -1.05 10.68
CA LEU A 225 -6.81 -0.47 10.79
C LEU A 225 -7.52 -0.77 12.11
N ARG A 226 -7.22 -1.91 12.76
CA ARG A 226 -8.01 -2.44 13.90
C ARG A 226 -8.20 -1.47 15.06
N SER A 227 -7.15 -0.72 15.42
CA SER A 227 -7.23 0.24 16.54
C SER A 227 -8.02 1.49 16.20
N TYR A 228 -8.22 1.80 14.91
CA TYR A 228 -8.90 3.02 14.48
C TYR A 228 -10.37 2.81 14.12
N LEU A 229 -10.74 1.65 13.56
CA LEU A 229 -12.13 1.41 13.12
C LEU A 229 -13.18 1.69 14.21
N PRO A 230 -13.01 1.31 15.49
CA PRO A 230 -13.99 1.61 16.54
C PRO A 230 -14.11 3.11 16.90
N HIS A 231 -13.27 3.97 16.33
CA HIS A 231 -13.12 5.37 16.73
C HIS A 231 -13.33 6.36 15.59
N VAL A 232 -13.69 5.88 14.40
CA VAL A 232 -13.97 6.69 13.21
C VAL A 232 -15.45 6.67 12.90
N ASP A 233 -15.91 7.70 12.17
CA ASP A 233 -17.31 7.84 11.74
C ASP A 233 -17.52 7.36 10.30
N LEU A 234 -16.43 7.17 9.55
CA LEU A 234 -16.41 6.69 8.18
C LEU A 234 -15.04 6.07 7.89
N PHE A 235 -14.99 4.95 7.18
CA PHE A 235 -13.77 4.55 6.48
C PHE A 235 -14.01 4.28 5.01
N THR A 236 -13.00 4.50 4.18
CA THR A 236 -13.06 4.16 2.75
C THR A 236 -11.70 3.68 2.28
N THR A 237 -11.65 2.48 1.73
CA THR A 237 -10.46 2.05 0.97
C THR A 237 -10.58 2.59 -0.45
N VAL A 238 -9.53 3.23 -0.96
CA VAL A 238 -9.51 3.80 -2.30
C VAL A 238 -8.48 3.08 -3.15
N SER A 239 -8.81 2.74 -4.39
CA SER A 239 -7.88 2.11 -5.32
C SER A 239 -8.04 2.64 -6.73
N GLN A 240 -7.04 2.42 -7.56
CA GLN A 240 -7.14 2.69 -8.99
C GLN A 240 -7.97 1.61 -9.67
N GLY A 241 -9.01 2.00 -10.40
CA GLY A 241 -9.90 1.12 -11.14
C GLY A 241 -9.64 1.15 -12.64
N ARG A 242 -10.62 1.66 -13.40
CA ARG A 242 -10.64 1.62 -14.87
C ARG A 242 -10.76 3.01 -15.47
N VAL A 243 -10.72 3.12 -16.80
CA VAL A 243 -10.76 4.43 -17.48
C VAL A 243 -12.08 5.16 -17.23
N GLY A 244 -11.95 6.46 -16.91
CA GLY A 244 -13.03 7.43 -17.08
C GLY A 244 -14.22 7.37 -16.11
N ARG A 245 -14.14 6.59 -15.02
CA ARG A 245 -15.25 6.51 -14.05
C ARG A 245 -14.79 6.13 -12.64
N PHE A 246 -15.62 6.47 -11.66
CA PHE A 246 -15.56 5.92 -10.32
C PHE A 246 -16.54 4.75 -10.18
N ASP A 247 -16.16 3.74 -9.42
CA ASP A 247 -17.03 2.61 -9.05
C ASP A 247 -17.10 2.55 -7.51
N VAL A 248 -18.30 2.64 -6.94
CA VAL A 248 -18.57 2.32 -5.53
C VAL A 248 -18.85 0.82 -5.47
N GLU A 249 -17.95 0.07 -4.88
CA GLU A 249 -17.99 -1.39 -4.93
C GLU A 249 -18.98 -1.95 -3.91
N ARG A 250 -19.97 -2.70 -4.38
CA ARG A 250 -21.01 -3.24 -3.50
C ARG A 250 -20.53 -4.43 -2.67
N THR A 251 -19.73 -5.30 -3.28
CA THR A 251 -19.33 -6.59 -2.71
C THR A 251 -17.88 -6.92 -3.02
N ASN A 252 -17.14 -7.35 -1.99
CA ASN A 252 -15.73 -7.78 -2.09
C ASN A 252 -15.64 -9.30 -1.89
N GLY A 253 -14.80 -9.98 -2.68
CA GLY A 253 -14.68 -11.44 -2.69
C GLY A 253 -13.40 -11.97 -2.07
N ALA A 254 -13.48 -13.13 -1.41
CA ALA A 254 -12.35 -13.79 -0.74
C ALA A 254 -11.40 -14.54 -1.70
N TRP A 255 -10.98 -13.95 -2.83
CA TRP A 255 -10.17 -14.64 -3.84
C TRP A 255 -9.03 -13.79 -4.41
N ARG A 256 -7.85 -14.40 -4.57
CA ARG A 256 -6.69 -13.88 -5.31
C ARG A 256 -6.64 -14.49 -6.71
N GLY A 257 -6.63 -13.65 -7.74
CA GLY A 257 -6.78 -14.05 -9.14
C GLY A 257 -5.50 -14.44 -9.90
N GLY A 258 -4.32 -14.36 -9.27
CA GLY A 258 -3.05 -14.72 -9.92
C GLY A 258 -2.32 -13.60 -10.66
N TYR A 259 -2.81 -12.36 -10.65
CA TYR A 259 -2.07 -11.25 -11.25
C TYR A 259 -0.79 -10.94 -10.45
N PRO A 260 0.38 -10.77 -11.09
CA PRO A 260 1.64 -10.49 -10.38
C PRO A 260 1.61 -9.17 -9.61
N ASP A 261 2.15 -9.18 -8.39
CA ASP A 261 2.34 -7.98 -7.58
C ASP A 261 3.61 -7.18 -7.96
N ASN A 262 3.98 -6.17 -7.16
CA ASN A 262 5.19 -5.39 -7.44
C ASN A 262 6.49 -6.20 -7.32
N LEU A 263 6.49 -7.39 -6.71
CA LEU A 263 7.62 -8.32 -6.70
C LEU A 263 7.55 -9.34 -7.85
N ASN A 264 6.60 -9.17 -8.77
CA ASN A 264 6.30 -10.08 -9.88
C ASN A 264 5.87 -11.47 -9.40
N LEU A 265 5.29 -11.56 -8.20
CA LEU A 265 4.79 -12.82 -7.64
C LEU A 265 3.29 -12.98 -7.95
N PRO A 266 2.89 -14.01 -8.69
CA PRO A 266 1.48 -14.36 -8.86
C PRO A 266 0.99 -15.20 -7.67
N VAL A 267 -0.22 -14.92 -7.20
CA VAL A 267 -0.86 -15.70 -6.12
C VAL A 267 -2.31 -16.01 -6.48
N THR A 268 -2.66 -17.29 -6.46
CA THR A 268 -4.00 -17.80 -6.80
C THR A 268 -4.52 -18.70 -5.68
N GLU A 269 -5.32 -18.13 -4.78
CA GLU A 269 -5.84 -18.81 -3.60
C GLU A 269 -7.00 -18.03 -2.98
N THR A 270 -7.69 -18.63 -2.02
CA THR A 270 -8.61 -17.92 -1.13
C THR A 270 -7.81 -16.93 -0.27
N VAL A 271 -8.33 -15.72 -0.08
CA VAL A 271 -7.65 -14.68 0.73
C VAL A 271 -7.34 -15.23 2.13
N PRO A 272 -6.06 -15.31 2.56
CA PRO A 272 -5.70 -15.88 3.84
C PRO A 272 -6.09 -14.94 4.99
N VAL A 273 -6.85 -15.42 5.97
CA VAL A 273 -7.25 -14.66 7.17
C VAL A 273 -6.90 -15.42 8.45
N THR A 274 -6.84 -14.73 9.58
CA THR A 274 -6.44 -15.32 10.87
C THR A 274 -7.42 -16.36 11.44
N ASP A 275 -8.69 -16.28 11.04
CA ASP A 275 -9.73 -17.25 11.41
C ASP A 275 -10.42 -17.75 10.12
N PRO A 276 -9.86 -18.76 9.44
CA PRO A 276 -10.40 -19.30 8.19
C PRO A 276 -11.73 -20.03 8.39
N ALA A 277 -11.98 -20.60 9.57
CA ALA A 277 -13.16 -21.41 9.82
C ALA A 277 -14.47 -20.59 9.76
N SER A 278 -14.40 -19.31 10.13
CA SER A 278 -15.53 -18.36 10.08
C SER A 278 -15.49 -17.43 8.87
N GLN A 279 -14.57 -17.64 7.93
CA GLN A 279 -14.34 -16.71 6.84
C GLN A 279 -15.51 -16.70 5.84
N PRO A 280 -16.20 -15.55 5.62
CA PRO A 280 -17.23 -15.47 4.60
C PRO A 280 -16.59 -15.35 3.20
N GLN A 281 -17.27 -15.88 2.17
CA GLN A 281 -16.83 -15.71 0.78
C GLN A 281 -16.93 -14.26 0.30
N TRP A 282 -17.88 -13.51 0.88
CA TRP A 282 -18.24 -12.17 0.46
C TRP A 282 -18.37 -11.25 1.67
N THR A 283 -18.00 -10.00 1.48
CA THR A 283 -18.34 -8.91 2.41
C THR A 283 -18.91 -7.75 1.61
N SER A 284 -19.72 -6.91 2.25
CA SER A 284 -20.46 -5.84 1.57
C SER A 284 -20.12 -4.46 2.11
N THR A 285 -20.23 -3.47 1.23
CA THR A 285 -20.14 -2.05 1.61
C THR A 285 -21.31 -1.64 2.50
N THR A 286 -21.03 -0.75 3.45
CA THR A 286 -22.02 -0.01 4.24
C THR A 286 -21.93 1.49 3.96
N LEU A 287 -21.19 1.89 2.92
CA LEU A 287 -21.21 3.27 2.42
C LEU A 287 -22.62 3.66 1.93
N PRO A 288 -23.01 4.93 2.02
CA PRO A 288 -24.25 5.45 1.45
C PRO A 288 -24.13 5.57 -0.08
N TYR A 289 -24.03 4.42 -0.76
CA TYR A 289 -23.72 4.32 -2.19
C TYR A 289 -24.79 5.00 -3.07
N LYS A 290 -26.06 5.02 -2.65
CA LYS A 290 -27.14 5.68 -3.42
C LYS A 290 -26.93 7.19 -3.47
N GLU A 291 -26.63 7.77 -2.33
CA GLU A 291 -26.37 9.20 -2.16
C GLU A 291 -25.10 9.60 -2.90
N ILE A 292 -24.04 8.79 -2.80
CA ILE A 292 -22.79 9.02 -3.53
C ILE A 292 -23.02 9.01 -5.04
N VAL A 293 -23.77 8.04 -5.57
CA VAL A 293 -24.04 7.91 -7.02
C VAL A 293 -24.99 9.00 -7.53
N ALA A 294 -25.96 9.42 -6.72
CA ALA A 294 -26.89 10.49 -7.09
C ALA A 294 -26.27 11.90 -7.03
N ALA A 295 -25.18 12.07 -6.28
CA ALA A 295 -24.54 13.36 -6.09
C ALA A 295 -23.65 13.77 -7.28
N ASN A 296 -23.66 15.07 -7.60
CA ASN A 296 -22.68 15.65 -8.53
C ASN A 296 -21.33 15.84 -7.81
N THR A 297 -20.46 14.84 -7.91
CA THR A 297 -19.18 14.83 -7.18
C THR A 297 -17.99 15.32 -8.00
N GLY A 298 -18.12 15.49 -9.31
CA GLY A 298 -17.02 15.98 -10.14
C GLY A 298 -17.12 15.58 -11.61
N ARG A 299 -15.97 15.63 -12.29
CA ARG A 299 -15.84 15.42 -13.75
C ARG A 299 -16.28 14.03 -14.20
N PHE A 300 -15.99 13.01 -13.41
CA PHE A 300 -16.18 11.62 -13.81
C PHE A 300 -17.52 11.08 -13.29
N PRO A 301 -18.23 10.23 -14.07
CA PRO A 301 -19.41 9.54 -13.55
C PRO A 301 -19.04 8.59 -12.41
N VAL A 302 -19.96 8.43 -11.45
CA VAL A 302 -19.85 7.48 -10.33
C VAL A 302 -20.92 6.40 -10.50
N TYR A 303 -20.54 5.14 -10.40
CA TYR A 303 -21.43 3.99 -10.57
C TYR A 303 -21.57 3.18 -9.28
N ASP A 304 -22.77 2.65 -9.03
CA ASP A 304 -22.99 1.55 -8.08
C ASP A 304 -22.55 0.25 -8.78
N ASN A 305 -21.38 -0.28 -8.42
CA ASN A 305 -20.85 -1.48 -9.06
C ASN A 305 -21.23 -2.72 -8.26
N THR A 306 -22.18 -3.48 -8.79
CA THR A 306 -22.75 -4.68 -8.18
C THR A 306 -22.22 -5.98 -8.77
N SER A 307 -21.51 -5.91 -9.90
CA SER A 307 -21.09 -7.11 -10.63
C SER A 307 -20.02 -7.88 -9.87
N VAL A 308 -20.18 -9.20 -9.74
CA VAL A 308 -19.17 -10.11 -9.17
C VAL A 308 -18.94 -11.31 -10.08
N THR A 309 -17.85 -12.04 -9.85
CA THR A 309 -17.62 -13.37 -10.45
C THR A 309 -17.63 -14.41 -9.35
N GLU A 310 -18.51 -15.40 -9.45
CA GLU A 310 -18.71 -16.44 -8.45
C GLU A 310 -18.63 -17.84 -9.06
N ILE A 311 -18.45 -18.85 -8.22
CA ILE A 311 -18.91 -20.21 -8.53
C ILE A 311 -20.21 -20.43 -7.75
N PRO A 312 -21.36 -20.66 -8.41
CA PRO A 312 -22.63 -20.91 -7.73
C PRO A 312 -22.58 -22.15 -6.84
N ALA A 313 -23.45 -22.22 -5.83
CA ALA A 313 -23.56 -23.38 -4.97
C ALA A 313 -23.81 -24.66 -5.78
N GLY A 314 -22.99 -25.68 -5.59
CA GLY A 314 -23.07 -26.96 -6.33
C GLY A 314 -22.51 -26.95 -7.75
N ALA A 315 -21.99 -25.81 -8.24
CA ALA A 315 -21.34 -25.71 -9.53
C ALA A 315 -19.81 -25.78 -9.42
N THR A 316 -19.13 -25.90 -10.56
CA THR A 316 -17.66 -25.89 -10.66
C THR A 316 -17.12 -24.70 -11.45
N ASP A 317 -17.91 -24.18 -12.39
CA ASP A 317 -17.46 -23.16 -13.32
C ASP A 317 -17.80 -21.75 -12.84
N PRO A 318 -16.88 -20.78 -13.01
CA PRO A 318 -17.13 -19.40 -12.64
C PRO A 318 -18.11 -18.72 -13.60
N VAL A 319 -18.96 -17.85 -13.06
CA VAL A 319 -19.95 -17.07 -13.81
C VAL A 319 -19.97 -15.63 -13.30
N VAL A 320 -20.26 -14.69 -14.20
CA VAL A 320 -20.48 -13.29 -13.83
C VAL A 320 -21.93 -13.13 -13.35
N ARG A 321 -22.11 -12.42 -12.24
CA ARG A 321 -23.41 -12.02 -11.69
C ARG A 321 -23.48 -10.49 -11.67
N PRO A 322 -24.37 -9.86 -12.46
CA PRO A 322 -24.45 -8.40 -12.50
C PRO A 322 -24.97 -7.80 -11.20
N ASP A 323 -25.77 -8.54 -10.42
CA ASP A 323 -26.52 -8.01 -9.27
C ASP A 323 -26.00 -8.54 -7.90
N GLY A 324 -24.72 -8.90 -7.84
CA GLY A 324 -24.09 -9.45 -6.64
C GLY A 324 -24.12 -10.97 -6.55
N PRO A 325 -23.53 -11.54 -5.49
CA PRO A 325 -23.39 -12.99 -5.36
C PRO A 325 -24.70 -13.69 -4.99
N THR A 326 -24.84 -14.93 -5.43
CA THR A 326 -25.90 -15.84 -5.00
C THR A 326 -25.56 -16.49 -3.65
N GLU A 327 -26.59 -16.91 -2.92
CA GLU A 327 -26.43 -17.58 -1.62
C GLU A 327 -25.60 -18.87 -1.75
N GLY A 328 -24.65 -19.06 -0.83
CA GLY A 328 -23.77 -20.25 -0.80
C GLY A 328 -22.70 -20.29 -1.90
N SER A 329 -22.58 -19.25 -2.72
CA SER A 329 -21.57 -19.17 -3.78
C SER A 329 -20.15 -18.98 -3.24
N THR A 330 -19.16 -19.38 -4.03
CA THR A 330 -17.73 -19.19 -3.77
C THR A 330 -17.19 -18.01 -4.56
N ALA A 331 -16.36 -17.18 -3.96
CA ALA A 331 -15.82 -15.99 -4.60
C ALA A 331 -14.74 -16.31 -5.64
N ARG A 332 -14.78 -15.60 -6.78
CA ARG A 332 -13.72 -15.57 -7.80
C ARG A 332 -13.30 -14.16 -8.21
N ALA A 333 -14.18 -13.17 -8.05
CA ALA A 333 -13.88 -11.74 -8.07
C ALA A 333 -15.02 -10.96 -7.39
N GLY A 334 -14.69 -9.97 -6.58
CA GLY A 334 -15.64 -8.93 -6.16
C GLY A 334 -15.82 -7.87 -7.24
N GLY A 335 -16.57 -6.80 -6.93
CA GLY A 335 -16.76 -5.68 -7.84
C GLY A 335 -15.45 -5.03 -8.29
N GLY A 336 -14.50 -4.96 -7.35
CA GLY A 336 -13.14 -4.50 -7.58
C GLY A 336 -12.20 -5.50 -8.30
N GLY A 337 -12.71 -6.64 -8.75
CA GLY A 337 -11.92 -7.73 -9.32
C GLY A 337 -11.41 -8.72 -8.26
N ASN A 338 -10.24 -9.30 -8.49
CA ASN A 338 -9.59 -10.30 -7.64
C ASN A 338 -8.10 -10.01 -7.42
N TYR A 339 -7.74 -8.73 -7.49
CA TYR A 339 -6.41 -8.22 -7.18
C TYR A 339 -6.37 -7.59 -5.78
N LEU A 340 -5.24 -6.95 -5.41
CA LEU A 340 -5.03 -6.35 -4.10
C LEU A 340 -6.04 -5.23 -3.74
N SER A 341 -6.65 -4.56 -4.72
CA SER A 341 -7.73 -3.60 -4.47
C SER A 341 -8.98 -4.27 -3.88
N ASN A 342 -9.40 -5.40 -4.45
CA ASN A 342 -10.44 -6.23 -3.86
C ASN A 342 -10.01 -6.80 -2.50
N GLU A 343 -8.75 -7.22 -2.34
CA GLU A 343 -8.30 -7.80 -1.07
C GLU A 343 -8.27 -6.79 0.08
N ILE A 344 -7.81 -5.55 -0.13
CA ILE A 344 -7.87 -4.52 0.94
C ILE A 344 -9.31 -4.21 1.32
N ALA A 345 -10.19 -4.16 0.32
CA ALA A 345 -11.61 -3.92 0.53
C ALA A 345 -12.22 -5.04 1.37
N TYR A 346 -12.03 -6.30 0.95
CA TYR A 346 -12.48 -7.49 1.66
C TYR A 346 -11.96 -7.56 3.10
N ARG A 347 -10.65 -7.36 3.31
CA ARG A 347 -10.05 -7.39 4.65
C ARG A 347 -10.56 -6.29 5.56
N ALA A 348 -10.69 -5.07 5.05
CA ALA A 348 -11.17 -3.93 5.84
C ALA A 348 -12.65 -4.09 6.23
N THR A 349 -13.52 -4.52 5.31
CA THR A 349 -14.93 -4.79 5.60
C THR A 349 -15.11 -6.01 6.48
N LEU A 350 -14.34 -7.09 6.28
CA LEU A 350 -14.33 -8.24 7.18
C LEU A 350 -13.90 -7.86 8.59
N LEU A 351 -12.88 -7.00 8.73
CA LEU A 351 -12.43 -6.51 10.02
C LEU A 351 -13.50 -5.66 10.71
N ARG A 352 -14.16 -4.74 9.98
CA ARG A 352 -15.32 -3.98 10.50
C ARG A 352 -16.38 -4.95 11.05
N ASP A 353 -16.75 -5.96 10.28
CA ASP A 353 -17.81 -6.90 10.64
C ASP A 353 -17.40 -7.74 11.87
N ARG A 354 -16.14 -8.21 11.93
CA ARG A 354 -15.59 -8.94 13.08
C ARG A 354 -15.46 -8.10 14.35
N LEU A 355 -15.42 -6.78 14.23
CA LEU A 355 -15.46 -5.85 15.37
C LEU A 355 -16.89 -5.50 15.80
N GLY A 356 -17.92 -6.05 15.15
CA GLY A 356 -19.32 -5.76 15.44
C GLY A 356 -19.75 -4.36 14.98
N LEU A 357 -19.06 -3.79 13.99
CA LEU A 357 -19.27 -2.41 13.53
C LEU A 357 -20.08 -2.31 12.23
N HIS A 358 -20.65 -3.42 11.74
CA HIS A 358 -21.37 -3.45 10.46
C HIS A 358 -22.48 -2.39 10.37
N ASP A 359 -23.33 -2.34 11.40
CA ASP A 359 -24.53 -1.48 11.41
C ASP A 359 -24.24 -0.03 11.84
N SER A 360 -23.04 0.26 12.35
CA SER A 360 -22.71 1.54 12.98
C SER A 360 -21.58 2.31 12.29
N LEU A 361 -20.70 1.61 11.56
CA LEU A 361 -19.59 2.20 10.84
C LEU A 361 -19.82 2.08 9.33
N PRO A 362 -20.24 3.18 8.66
CA PRO A 362 -20.22 3.27 7.22
C PRO A 362 -18.80 3.04 6.69
N GLY A 363 -18.67 2.10 5.76
CA GLY A 363 -17.41 1.91 5.08
C GLY A 363 -17.45 0.87 3.99
N GLY A 364 -16.46 0.96 3.11
CA GLY A 364 -16.44 0.20 1.87
C GLY A 364 -15.31 0.66 0.97
N HIS A 365 -15.49 0.40 -0.33
CA HIS A 365 -14.44 0.55 -1.31
C HIS A 365 -14.87 1.41 -2.50
N VAL A 366 -13.98 2.30 -2.91
CA VAL A 366 -14.17 3.16 -4.08
C VAL A 366 -12.99 2.98 -5.03
N HIS A 367 -13.28 2.59 -6.26
CA HIS A 367 -12.33 2.67 -7.35
C HIS A 367 -12.37 4.05 -8.00
N THR A 368 -11.20 4.60 -8.22
CA THR A 368 -10.95 5.83 -8.98
C THR A 368 -10.75 5.51 -10.47
N PRO A 369 -10.89 6.49 -11.37
CA PRO A 369 -10.41 6.36 -12.73
C PRO A 369 -8.88 6.10 -12.77
N VAL A 370 -8.38 5.44 -13.82
CA VAL A 370 -6.93 5.39 -14.07
C VAL A 370 -6.40 6.77 -14.49
N LEU A 371 -5.16 7.08 -14.12
CA LEU A 371 -4.44 8.23 -14.67
C LEU A 371 -4.06 7.96 -16.12
N GLN A 372 -4.11 8.99 -16.95
CA GLN A 372 -3.74 8.93 -18.36
C GLN A 372 -2.77 10.06 -18.67
N PHE A 373 -1.68 9.72 -19.34
CA PHE A 373 -0.85 10.71 -20.03
C PHE A 373 -1.61 11.27 -21.23
N GLY A 374 -1.27 12.49 -21.61
CA GLY A 374 -1.84 13.07 -22.81
C GLY A 374 -1.47 12.28 -24.06
N THR A 375 -2.26 12.45 -25.13
CA THR A 375 -2.12 11.68 -26.39
C THR A 375 -0.70 11.68 -26.98
N GLY A 376 0.07 12.76 -26.79
CA GLY A 376 1.46 12.85 -27.23
C GLY A 376 2.51 12.21 -26.30
N ASN A 377 2.09 11.61 -25.19
CA ASN A 377 2.97 11.10 -24.13
C ASN A 377 2.64 9.65 -23.70
N THR A 378 1.89 8.93 -24.53
CA THR A 378 1.40 7.57 -24.22
C THR A 378 2.46 6.48 -24.33
N ASP A 379 3.52 6.68 -25.12
CA ASP A 379 4.59 5.70 -25.29
C ASP A 379 5.61 5.78 -24.12
N PRO A 380 5.74 4.72 -23.30
CA PRO A 380 6.69 4.69 -22.18
C PRO A 380 8.15 4.80 -22.58
N ALA A 381 8.51 4.40 -23.81
CA ALA A 381 9.90 4.40 -24.25
C ALA A 381 10.40 5.80 -24.64
N THR A 382 9.50 6.67 -25.09
CA THR A 382 9.84 7.99 -25.64
C THR A 382 9.23 9.16 -24.87
N GLY A 383 8.22 8.90 -24.05
CA GLY A 383 7.48 9.93 -23.34
C GLY A 383 8.17 10.48 -22.09
N THR A 384 7.69 11.63 -21.62
CA THR A 384 8.11 12.29 -20.38
C THR A 384 7.40 11.71 -19.17
N VAL A 385 7.98 11.91 -17.97
CA VAL A 385 7.40 11.43 -16.69
C VAL A 385 6.13 12.17 -16.26
N THR A 386 5.74 13.25 -16.96
CA THR A 386 4.58 14.07 -16.64
C THR A 386 4.20 14.93 -17.85
N ASP A 387 2.92 15.29 -17.93
CA ASP A 387 2.36 16.29 -18.84
C ASP A 387 1.13 16.96 -18.20
N ALA A 388 0.58 17.99 -18.84
CA ALA A 388 -0.52 18.77 -18.28
C ALA A 388 -1.83 17.98 -18.14
N GLU A 389 -2.13 17.05 -19.05
CA GLU A 389 -3.34 16.23 -19.00
C GLU A 389 -3.25 15.23 -17.85
N PHE A 390 -2.07 14.62 -17.67
CA PHE A 390 -1.78 13.74 -16.55
C PHE A 390 -1.99 14.42 -15.19
N VAL A 391 -1.46 15.66 -15.05
CA VAL A 391 -1.60 16.45 -13.82
C VAL A 391 -3.07 16.84 -13.60
N GLN A 392 -3.75 17.36 -14.62
CA GLN A 392 -5.16 17.73 -14.48
C GLN A 392 -6.03 16.53 -14.11
N ASN A 393 -5.79 15.37 -14.73
CA ASN A 393 -6.52 14.14 -14.45
C ASN A 393 -6.39 13.74 -12.97
N ARG A 394 -5.17 13.81 -12.43
CA ARG A 394 -4.90 13.52 -11.02
C ARG A 394 -5.58 14.52 -10.07
N LEU A 395 -5.51 15.81 -10.36
CA LEU A 395 -6.16 16.84 -9.56
C LEU A 395 -7.68 16.68 -9.56
N ASP A 396 -8.29 16.37 -10.71
CA ASP A 396 -9.73 16.11 -10.83
C ASP A 396 -10.15 14.90 -10.00
N ILE A 397 -9.37 13.81 -10.04
CA ILE A 397 -9.64 12.61 -9.23
C ILE A 397 -9.55 12.93 -7.74
N ILE A 398 -8.50 13.61 -7.28
CA ILE A 398 -8.32 13.98 -5.87
C ILE A 398 -9.50 14.83 -5.37
N ALA A 399 -9.88 15.85 -6.15
CA ALA A 399 -11.01 16.71 -5.83
C ALA A 399 -12.32 15.92 -5.75
N GLN A 400 -12.54 14.99 -6.68
CA GLN A 400 -13.74 14.18 -6.72
C GLN A 400 -13.78 13.14 -5.59
N VAL A 401 -12.65 12.54 -5.17
CA VAL A 401 -12.62 11.68 -3.98
C VAL A 401 -13.00 12.49 -2.74
N ARG A 402 -12.49 13.72 -2.57
CA ARG A 402 -12.90 14.60 -1.47
C ARG A 402 -14.41 14.86 -1.50
N ALA A 403 -14.99 15.10 -2.66
CA ALA A 403 -16.44 15.30 -2.80
C ALA A 403 -17.24 14.03 -2.44
N ILE A 404 -16.80 12.85 -2.90
CA ILE A 404 -17.40 11.55 -2.54
C ILE A 404 -17.37 11.35 -1.02
N LEU A 405 -16.24 11.61 -0.37
CA LEU A 405 -16.12 11.51 1.09
C LEU A 405 -17.04 12.50 1.82
N THR A 406 -17.21 13.72 1.28
CA THR A 406 -18.13 14.74 1.81
C THR A 406 -19.57 14.24 1.78
N VAL A 407 -20.00 13.70 0.63
CA VAL A 407 -21.35 13.12 0.50
C VAL A 407 -21.52 11.93 1.44
N ALA A 408 -20.51 11.06 1.53
CA ALA A 408 -20.57 9.88 2.39
C ALA A 408 -20.74 10.22 3.87
N VAL A 409 -20.00 11.21 4.37
CA VAL A 409 -20.05 11.61 5.78
C VAL A 409 -21.32 12.40 6.14
N ASP A 410 -21.89 13.17 5.20
CA ASP A 410 -23.17 13.88 5.39
C ASP A 410 -24.36 12.91 5.36
N ALA A 411 -24.41 11.98 4.41
CA ALA A 411 -25.49 10.99 4.32
C ALA A 411 -25.53 10.05 5.53
N SER A 412 -24.36 9.66 6.04
CA SER A 412 -24.26 8.75 7.19
C SER A 412 -24.80 9.34 8.49
N ALA A 413 -24.69 10.65 8.69
CA ALA A 413 -25.19 11.31 9.91
C ALA A 413 -26.73 11.45 9.93
N ASN A 414 -27.34 11.57 8.75
CA ASN A 414 -28.79 11.63 8.61
C ASN A 414 -29.45 10.28 8.96
N ALA A 415 -28.80 9.15 8.65
CA ALA A 415 -29.31 7.81 8.98
C ALA A 415 -29.36 7.54 10.50
N VAL A 416 -28.37 8.05 11.26
CA VAL A 416 -28.33 7.94 12.73
C VAL A 416 -29.38 8.86 13.38
N SER A 417 -29.66 10.03 12.80
CA SER A 417 -30.66 10.97 13.34
C SER A 417 -32.11 10.50 13.13
N GLY A 418 -32.40 9.81 12.01
CA GLY A 418 -33.74 9.29 11.72
C GLY A 418 -34.18 8.10 12.59
N THR A 419 -33.24 7.31 13.11
CA THR A 419 -33.53 6.18 14.02
C THR A 419 -33.82 6.64 15.45
N ALA A 420 -33.35 7.82 15.86
CA ALA A 420 -33.69 8.41 17.15
C ALA A 420 -35.11 9.01 17.19
N GLN A 421 -35.62 9.53 16.06
CA GLN A 421 -36.98 10.10 16.00
C GLN A 421 -38.10 9.05 15.92
N THR A 422 -37.79 7.79 15.63
CA THR A 422 -38.78 6.70 15.54
C THR A 422 -38.93 5.91 16.84
N ARG A 423 -38.25 6.32 17.93
CA ARG A 423 -38.42 5.80 19.29
C ARG A 423 -38.89 6.88 20.27
N GLY A 424 -39.76 7.78 19.81
CA GLY A 424 -40.44 8.81 20.61
C GLY A 424 -41.89 8.47 20.85
#